data_AF-A0A842Q2U3-F1
#
_entry.id   AF-A0A842Q2U3-F1
#
_cell.length_a   1.000
_cell.length_b   1.000
_cell.length_c   1.000
_cell.angle_alpha   90.00
_cell.angle_beta   90.00
_cell.angle_gamma   90.00
#
_symmetry.space_group_name_H-M   'P 1'
#
loop_
_entity.id
_entity.type
_entity.pdbx_description
1 polymer ?
#
loop_
_entity_poly.entity_id
_entity_poly.type
_entity_poly.pdbx_seq_one_letter_code
_entity_poly.pdbx_strand_id
1 'polypeptide(L)' 'MSQTKGKFSKILLTVDGSEQSINAADYALAMAKKQDNHAQLIALHVLFSQTGYAYSTN' A
#
# COMPACT_ATOMS: atom_id res chain seq x y z
N MET A 1 -1.47 3.59 23.62
CA MET A 1 -2.47 3.83 22.55
C MET A 1 -3.46 2.69 22.57
N SER A 2 -4.73 2.95 22.88
CA SER A 2 -5.78 1.91 22.91
C SER A 2 -6.16 1.56 21.47
N GLN A 3 -5.85 0.34 21.03
CA GLN A 3 -6.26 -0.19 19.73
C GLN A 3 -7.77 -0.48 19.80
N THR A 4 -8.61 0.48 19.38
CA THR A 4 -10.02 0.19 19.12
C THR A 4 -10.10 -0.75 17.92
N LYS A 5 -10.70 -1.95 18.11
CA LYS A 5 -10.96 -2.91 17.03
C LYS A 5 -11.62 -2.17 15.85
N GLY A 6 -11.04 -2.28 14.66
CA GLY A 6 -11.57 -1.69 13.42
C GLY A 6 -10.97 -0.34 13.01
N LYS A 7 -9.99 0.19 13.74
CA LYS A 7 -9.21 1.38 13.35
C LYS A 7 -7.79 0.98 12.97
N PHE A 8 -7.32 1.41 11.80
CA PHE A 8 -5.97 1.13 11.31
C PHE A 8 -5.12 2.39 11.41
N SER A 9 -4.01 2.34 12.14
CA SER A 9 -3.03 3.46 12.13
C SER A 9 -2.14 3.43 10.89
N LYS A 10 -1.91 2.24 10.32
CA LYS A 10 -1.10 2.02 9.12
C LYS A 10 -1.72 0.92 8.26
N ILE A 11 -1.68 1.09 6.95
CA ILE A 11 -2.15 0.13 5.95
C ILE A 11 -1.00 -0.12 4.97
N LEU A 12 -0.60 -1.37 4.79
CA LEU A 12 0.35 -1.80 3.76
C LEU A 12 -0.43 -2.36 2.57
N LEU A 13 -0.21 -1.78 1.41
CA LEU A 13 -0.78 -2.20 0.13
C LEU A 13 0.35 -2.73 -0.75
N THR A 14 0.24 -3.97 -1.23
CA THR A 14 1.14 -4.52 -2.23
C THR A 14 0.59 -4.29 -3.63
N VAL A 15 1.41 -3.77 -4.54
CA VAL A 15 1.04 -3.54 -5.94
C VAL A 15 2.00 -4.28 -6.86
N ASP A 16 1.46 -4.92 -7.90
CA ASP A 16 2.25 -5.63 -8.93
C ASP A 16 1.93 -5.16 -10.35
N GLY A 17 1.02 -4.18 -10.49
CA GLY A 17 0.58 -3.64 -11.79
C GLY A 17 -0.59 -4.39 -12.40
N SER A 18 -1.05 -5.49 -11.78
CA SER A 18 -2.30 -6.16 -12.16
C SER A 18 -3.51 -5.29 -11.84
N GLU A 19 -4.58 -5.46 -12.61
CA GLU A 19 -5.87 -4.79 -12.36
C GLU A 19 -6.38 -5.06 -10.94
N GLN A 20 -6.19 -6.28 -10.43
CA GLN A 20 -6.57 -6.67 -9.08
C GLN A 20 -5.82 -5.85 -8.03
N SER A 21 -4.53 -5.61 -8.23
CA SER A 21 -3.72 -4.81 -7.31
C SER A 21 -4.11 -3.31 -7.33
N ILE A 22 -4.51 -2.80 -8.49
CA ILE A 22 -4.99 -1.42 -8.65
C ILE A 22 -6.37 -1.28 -7.99
N ASN A 23 -7.28 -2.22 -8.22
CA ASN A 23 -8.58 -2.25 -7.56
C ASN A 23 -8.42 -2.32 -6.03
N ALA A 24 -7.47 -3.09 -5.52
CA ALA A 24 -7.15 -3.13 -4.09
C ALA A 24 -6.67 -1.77 -3.55
N ALA A 25 -6.01 -0.94 -4.39
CA ALA A 25 -5.58 0.39 -4.02
C ALA A 25 -6.75 1.33 -3.69
N ASP A 26 -7.83 1.26 -4.47
CA ASP A 26 -9.03 2.08 -4.24
C ASP A 26 -9.68 1.76 -2.88
N TYR A 27 -9.76 0.48 -2.52
CA TYR A 27 -10.25 0.06 -1.21
C TYR A 27 -9.31 0.52 -0.09
N ALA A 28 -7.99 0.38 -0.26
CA ALA A 28 -7.02 0.81 0.74
C ALA A 28 -7.10 2.33 0.99
N LEU A 29 -7.31 3.11 -0.08
CA LEU A 29 -7.51 4.56 0.00
C LEU A 29 -8.81 4.91 0.73
N ALA A 30 -9.92 4.22 0.40
CA ALA A 30 -11.20 4.42 1.08
C ALA A 30 -11.10 4.08 2.58
N MET A 31 -10.39 3.00 2.94
CA MET A 31 -10.13 2.63 4.34
C MET A 31 -9.27 3.68 5.06
N ALA A 32 -8.23 4.21 4.42
CA ALA A 32 -7.34 5.22 4.98
C ALA A 32 -7.95 6.63 5.10
N LYS A 33 -9.03 6.90 4.36
CA LYS A 33 -9.74 8.19 4.37
C LYS A 33 -11.03 8.18 5.18
N LYS A 34 -11.44 7.03 5.74
CA LYS A 34 -12.64 6.95 6.57
C LYS A 34 -12.53 7.98 7.70
N GLN A 35 -13.59 8.74 7.98
CA GLN A 35 -13.53 9.97 8.80
C GLN A 35 -12.81 9.81 10.14
N ASP A 36 -12.95 8.65 10.79
CA ASP A 36 -12.30 8.38 12.08
C ASP A 36 -10.94 7.68 11.97
N ASN A 37 -10.45 7.43 10.76
CA ASN A 37 -9.32 6.56 10.46
C ASN A 37 -8.30 7.30 9.59
N HIS A 38 -7.48 8.17 10.19
CA HIS A 38 -6.34 8.81 9.51
C HIS A 38 -5.15 7.85 9.39
N ALA A 39 -5.32 6.78 8.60
CA ALA A 39 -4.30 5.75 8.46
C ALA A 39 -3.18 6.21 7.51
N GLN A 40 -1.93 5.92 7.85
CA GLN A 40 -0.83 6.02 6.90
C GLN A 40 -0.95 4.88 5.87
N LEU A 41 -1.04 5.21 4.58
CA LEU A 41 -1.00 4.22 3.51
C LEU A 41 0.43 4.06 2.98
N ILE A 42 0.92 2.83 2.90
CA ILE A 42 2.25 2.47 2.41
C ILE A 42 2.06 1.54 1.21
N ALA A 43 2.54 1.93 0.04
CA ALA A 43 2.54 1.10 -1.14
C ALA A 43 3.90 0.36 -1.28
N LEU A 44 3.86 -0.94 -1.56
CA LEU A 44 5.02 -1.79 -1.77
C LEU A 44 4.92 -2.46 -3.14
N HIS A 45 5.92 -2.21 -3.98
CA HIS A 45 6.14 -2.93 -5.23
C HIS A 45 7.48 -3.66 -5.15
N VAL A 46 7.53 -4.92 -5.55
CA VAL A 46 8.76 -5.72 -5.54
C VAL A 46 9.24 -5.91 -6.97
N LEU A 47 10.45 -5.42 -7.25
CA LEU A 47 11.12 -5.62 -8.53
C LEU A 47 11.96 -6.89 -8.48
N PHE A 48 11.90 -7.70 -9.54
CA PHE A 48 12.82 -8.81 -9.72
C PHE A 48 14.25 -8.29 -9.94
N SER A 49 15.25 -8.94 -9.36
CA SER A 49 16.63 -8.43 -9.37
C SER A 49 17.19 -8.21 -10.79
N GLN A 50 16.79 -9.03 -11.76
CA GLN A 50 17.21 -8.90 -13.16
C GLN A 50 16.67 -7.63 -13.84
N THR A 51 15.50 -7.13 -13.44
CA THR A 51 14.97 -5.83 -13.90
C THR A 51 15.49 -4.66 -13.05
N GLY A 52 15.91 -4.90 -11.81
CA GLY A 52 16.48 -3.87 -10.92
C GLY A 52 17.84 -3.31 -11.38
N TYR A 53 18.71 -4.14 -11.96
CA TYR A 53 20.02 -3.70 -12.48
C TYR A 53 19.94 -2.78 -13.71
N ALA A 54 18.84 -2.81 -14.47
CA ALA A 54 18.64 -1.91 -15.61
C ALA A 54 18.38 -0.45 -15.19
N TYR A 55 18.04 -0.22 -13.92
CA TYR A 55 17.73 1.10 -13.37
C TYR A 55 18.72 1.55 -12.28
N SER A 56 19.79 0.79 -12.01
CA SER A 56 20.91 1.24 -11.18
C SER A 56 21.97 1.88 -12.06
N THR A 57 22.08 3.21 -12.03
CA THR A 57 23.29 3.91 -12.52
C THR A 57 24.27 4.03 -11.36
N ASN A 58 25.53 3.67 -11.60
CA ASN A 58 26.65 3.96 -10.69
C ASN A 58 26.84 5.46 -10.48
#